data_AF-A0AA47FB49-F1
#
_entry.id   AF-A0AA47FB49-F1
#
_cell.length_a   1.000
_cell.length_b   1.000
_cell.length_c   1.000
_cell.angle_alpha   90.00
_cell.angle_beta   90.00
_cell.angle_gamma   90.00
#
_symmetry.space_group_name_H-M   'P 1'
#
loop_
_entity.id
_entity.type
_entity.pdbx_description
1 polymer ?
#
loop_
_entity_poly.entity_id
_entity_poly.type
_entity_poly.pdbx_seq_one_letter_code
_entity_poly.pdbx_strand_id
1 'polypeptide(L)'
;MSLINPIPDTNWLKNNKDNLRISDEAYLELVQIYDLIDSIDWEYSRINDDATLIDKINQFATNRKKTTVSVVYIVKNEENFILKSLASIIDFADEIIIVDTGSTDGTLECITELSREKIFLYTFEWCDDFSKARNYANSHASCEWILVLDADEVVDDFKNLNLLLSYFKLFDSFSDTVFNFNIIRGSDYYKTGKLISNTGAFQYRGRVHESFYSINNKDIYYANLKINVYGQKRENKEKASYYNELLLKTMLDYPTDSRWCYYYFRDNYSQINLNQMFEYSCKSIFKRGNIVSENNFISNYFSVHIIMFILSKMIDENNYILFDCYLNLIEKKVSGHSDFIFLKYAREFRLIQEDILNSMKSFLEEYNKCLFSENIFSPNCINSLLGYYLFLGGFFEESGLIFRELNLNIRDYPSFINENLINYFQKIHDESYSCNDF
;
A
#
# COMPACT_ATOMS: atom_id res chain seq x y z
N MET A 1 27.04 5.27 4.65
CA MET A 1 27.33 3.94 4.05
C MET A 1 26.93 4.03 2.60
N SER A 2 27.85 3.67 1.70
CA SER A 2 27.77 3.89 0.26
C SER A 2 26.75 2.94 -0.38
N LEU A 3 25.57 3.48 -0.69
CA LEU A 3 24.52 2.84 -1.47
C LEU A 3 24.85 2.98 -2.95
N ILE A 4 25.48 1.98 -3.55
CA ILE A 4 25.99 2.06 -4.91
C ILE A 4 24.87 1.69 -5.89
N ASN A 5 24.30 2.69 -6.58
CA ASN A 5 23.57 2.47 -7.82
C ASN A 5 24.56 2.61 -9.00
N PRO A 6 24.99 1.50 -9.62
CA PRO A 6 25.98 1.51 -10.68
C PRO A 6 25.40 1.82 -12.06
N ILE A 7 24.11 2.16 -12.16
CA ILE A 7 23.40 2.11 -13.43
C ILE A 7 23.21 3.53 -13.95
N PRO A 8 23.93 3.90 -15.03
CA PRO A 8 23.67 5.11 -15.74
C PRO A 8 22.33 5.03 -16.45
N ASP A 9 21.57 6.11 -16.48
CA ASP A 9 20.41 6.20 -17.36
C ASP A 9 20.83 6.08 -18.85
N THR A 10 19.84 6.01 -19.75
CA THR A 10 20.10 5.96 -21.20
C THR A 10 20.81 7.21 -21.74
N ASN A 11 20.81 8.33 -21.02
CA ASN A 11 21.53 9.54 -21.43
C ASN A 11 23.03 9.42 -21.18
N TRP A 12 23.44 8.85 -20.06
CA TRP A 12 24.85 8.58 -19.80
C TRP A 12 25.44 7.60 -20.82
N LEU A 13 24.67 6.57 -21.23
CA LEU A 13 25.14 5.61 -22.24
C LEU A 13 25.41 6.31 -23.59
N LYS A 14 24.53 7.24 -23.99
CA LYS A 14 24.72 8.08 -25.18
C LYS A 14 25.96 8.97 -25.04
N ASN A 15 26.13 9.62 -23.90
CA ASN A 15 27.24 10.55 -23.66
C ASN A 15 28.62 9.85 -23.62
N ASN A 16 28.66 8.55 -23.33
CA ASN A 16 29.89 7.77 -23.23
C ASN A 16 30.08 6.78 -24.38
N LYS A 17 29.24 6.80 -25.42
CA LYS A 17 29.29 5.84 -26.54
C LYS A 17 30.70 5.72 -27.14
N ASP A 18 31.37 6.84 -27.37
CA ASP A 18 32.71 6.87 -27.99
C ASP A 18 33.81 6.30 -27.07
N ASN A 19 33.58 6.25 -25.75
CA ASN A 19 34.51 5.67 -24.78
C ASN A 19 34.30 4.16 -24.58
N LEU A 20 33.17 3.61 -25.04
CA LEU A 20 32.87 2.19 -24.96
C LEU A 20 33.49 1.45 -26.15
N ARG A 21 34.30 0.43 -25.87
CA ARG A 21 35.00 -0.38 -26.88
C ARG A 21 34.18 -1.63 -27.21
N ILE A 22 32.93 -1.44 -27.59
CA ILE A 22 31.94 -2.51 -27.79
C ILE A 22 31.34 -2.44 -29.19
N SER A 23 30.77 -3.55 -29.69
CA SER A 23 30.07 -3.55 -30.98
C SER A 23 28.74 -2.77 -30.91
N ASP A 24 28.22 -2.33 -32.06
CA ASP A 24 26.90 -1.69 -32.12
C ASP A 24 25.78 -2.62 -31.60
N GLU A 25 25.89 -3.93 -31.84
CA GLU A 25 24.97 -4.93 -31.30
C GLU A 25 24.99 -4.95 -29.77
N ALA A 26 26.18 -5.01 -29.15
CA ALA A 26 26.33 -4.96 -27.70
C ALA A 26 25.82 -3.64 -27.11
N TYR A 27 26.03 -2.52 -27.81
CA TYR A 27 25.50 -1.22 -27.42
C TYR A 27 23.95 -1.22 -27.43
N LEU A 28 23.31 -1.76 -28.47
CA LEU A 28 21.85 -1.84 -28.56
C LEU A 28 21.26 -2.74 -27.47
N GLU A 29 21.90 -3.85 -27.15
CA GLU A 29 21.49 -4.71 -26.03
C GLU A 29 21.60 -3.97 -24.69
N LEU A 30 22.68 -3.21 -24.44
CA LEU A 30 22.81 -2.39 -23.23
C LEU A 30 21.69 -1.34 -23.11
N VAL A 31 21.29 -0.73 -24.23
CA VAL A 31 20.13 0.18 -24.25
C VAL A 31 18.87 -0.56 -23.78
N GLN A 32 18.62 -1.76 -24.31
CA GLN A 32 17.45 -2.56 -23.92
C GLN A 32 17.48 -3.00 -22.46
N ILE A 33 18.66 -3.38 -21.94
CA ILE A 33 18.86 -3.69 -20.51
C ILE A 33 18.50 -2.46 -19.66
N TYR A 34 18.95 -1.27 -20.05
CA TYR A 34 18.71 -0.04 -19.30
C TYR A 34 17.24 0.39 -19.35
N ASP A 35 16.53 0.08 -20.44
CA ASP A 35 15.09 0.32 -20.56
C ASP A 35 14.27 -0.54 -19.59
N LEU A 36 14.77 -1.70 -19.16
CA LEU A 36 14.15 -2.53 -18.13
C LEU A 36 14.28 -1.96 -16.71
N ILE A 37 15.11 -0.93 -16.52
CA ILE A 37 15.41 -0.40 -15.18
C ILE A 37 14.47 0.79 -14.92
N ASP A 38 13.83 0.75 -13.75
CA ASP A 38 12.96 1.86 -13.34
C ASP A 38 13.75 2.89 -12.53
N SER A 39 14.24 3.91 -13.24
CA SER A 39 15.27 4.84 -12.77
C SER A 39 14.88 5.75 -11.59
N ILE A 40 13.59 5.81 -11.23
CA ILE A 40 13.07 6.75 -10.21
C ILE A 40 13.31 6.22 -8.78
N ASP A 41 13.41 4.91 -8.59
CA ASP A 41 13.29 4.29 -7.26
C ASP A 41 14.62 3.78 -6.68
N TRP A 42 15.73 3.94 -7.39
CA TRP A 42 17.05 3.48 -6.95
C TRP A 42 17.69 4.57 -6.09
N GLU A 43 17.20 4.67 -4.85
CA GLU A 43 17.58 5.70 -3.88
C GLU A 43 19.11 5.74 -3.62
N TYR A 44 19.69 6.86 -4.06
CA TYR A 44 20.91 7.51 -3.57
C TYR A 44 22.27 6.80 -3.71
N SER A 45 23.01 7.31 -4.70
CA SER A 45 24.47 7.41 -4.86
C SER A 45 25.09 6.56 -5.99
N ARG A 46 25.44 7.27 -7.05
CA ARG A 46 26.10 6.77 -8.26
C ARG A 46 27.46 6.15 -7.88
N ILE A 47 27.94 5.19 -8.67
CA ILE A 47 29.40 4.99 -8.81
C ILE A 47 29.99 6.33 -9.28
N ASN A 48 30.77 7.00 -8.44
CA ASN A 48 31.37 8.30 -8.76
C ASN A 48 32.57 8.21 -9.73
N ASP A 49 32.82 7.04 -10.34
CA ASP A 49 33.92 6.81 -11.27
C ASP A 49 33.45 6.17 -12.58
N ASP A 50 33.33 7.00 -13.62
CA ASP A 50 32.96 6.57 -14.98
C ASP A 50 33.99 5.62 -15.59
N ALA A 51 35.26 5.72 -15.22
CA ALA A 51 36.31 4.84 -15.75
C ALA A 51 36.06 3.39 -15.32
N THR A 52 35.82 3.15 -14.03
CA THR A 52 35.47 1.82 -13.50
C THR A 52 34.22 1.24 -14.16
N LEU A 53 33.20 2.07 -14.42
CA LEU A 53 31.96 1.63 -15.04
C LEU A 53 32.15 1.26 -16.51
N ILE A 54 32.86 2.09 -17.27
CA ILE A 54 33.26 1.82 -18.65
C ILE A 54 34.05 0.50 -18.74
N ASP A 55 35.00 0.28 -17.83
CA ASP A 55 35.79 -0.96 -17.78
C ASP A 55 34.92 -2.19 -17.55
N LYS A 56 33.98 -2.13 -16.59
CA LYS A 56 33.03 -3.24 -16.34
C LYS A 56 32.12 -3.51 -17.54
N ILE A 57 31.62 -2.47 -18.20
CA ILE A 57 30.79 -2.62 -19.42
C ILE A 57 31.59 -3.25 -20.56
N ASN A 58 32.83 -2.81 -20.77
CA ASN A 58 33.72 -3.41 -21.78
C ASN A 58 34.01 -4.88 -21.46
N GLN A 59 34.22 -5.24 -20.19
CA GLN A 59 34.38 -6.63 -19.75
C GLN A 59 33.11 -7.47 -20.00
N PHE A 60 31.93 -6.92 -19.71
CA PHE A 60 30.66 -7.58 -19.97
C PHE A 60 30.47 -7.88 -21.46
N ALA A 61 30.72 -6.89 -22.32
CA ALA A 61 30.57 -7.03 -23.75
C ALA A 61 31.52 -8.08 -24.35
N THR A 62 32.71 -8.26 -23.77
CA THR A 62 33.73 -9.22 -24.23
C THR A 62 33.58 -10.61 -23.61
N ASN A 63 33.04 -10.74 -22.40
CA ASN A 63 32.92 -12.01 -21.67
C ASN A 63 31.53 -12.18 -21.05
N ARG A 64 30.53 -12.40 -21.90
CA ARG A 64 29.12 -12.61 -21.53
C ARG A 64 28.95 -13.97 -20.84
N LYS A 65 29.26 -14.05 -19.55
CA LYS A 65 28.89 -15.22 -18.74
C LYS A 65 27.39 -15.22 -18.52
N LYS A 66 26.69 -16.10 -19.21
CA LYS A 66 25.26 -16.35 -18.99
C LYS A 66 25.04 -16.75 -17.53
N THR A 67 24.01 -16.19 -16.91
CA THR A 67 23.58 -16.58 -15.56
C THR A 67 22.48 -17.63 -15.64
N THR A 68 22.37 -18.44 -14.59
CA THR A 68 21.25 -19.38 -14.44
C THR A 68 20.13 -18.84 -13.56
N VAL A 69 18.89 -19.25 -13.82
CA VAL A 69 17.70 -18.85 -13.06
C VAL A 69 16.82 -20.05 -12.71
N SER A 70 16.53 -20.20 -11.41
CA SER A 70 15.51 -21.10 -10.88
C SER A 70 14.20 -20.33 -10.78
N VAL A 71 13.14 -20.83 -11.41
CA VAL A 71 11.78 -20.31 -11.22
C VAL A 71 11.06 -21.18 -10.21
N VAL A 72 10.53 -20.60 -9.15
CA VAL A 72 9.95 -21.34 -8.03
C VAL A 72 8.49 -20.99 -7.83
N TYR A 73 7.69 -22.04 -7.61
CA TYR A 73 6.25 -21.97 -7.44
C TYR A 73 5.84 -22.65 -6.14
N ILE A 74 4.81 -22.09 -5.50
CA ILE A 74 3.92 -22.85 -4.62
C ILE A 74 2.57 -22.97 -5.32
N VAL A 75 1.96 -24.15 -5.31
CA VAL A 75 0.72 -24.43 -6.03
C VAL A 75 -0.30 -25.13 -5.14
N LYS A 76 -1.58 -24.83 -5.38
CA LYS A 76 -2.72 -25.56 -4.82
C LYS A 76 -3.97 -25.30 -5.66
N ASN A 77 -4.48 -26.33 -6.31
CA ASN A 77 -5.70 -26.26 -7.12
C ASN A 77 -5.64 -25.19 -8.23
N GLU A 78 -4.67 -25.33 -9.13
CA GLU A 78 -4.31 -24.39 -10.18
C GLU A 78 -4.35 -25.01 -11.59
N GLU A 79 -5.12 -26.08 -11.80
CA GLU A 79 -5.23 -26.81 -13.08
C GLU A 79 -5.54 -25.88 -14.28
N ASN A 80 -6.32 -24.82 -14.02
CA ASN A 80 -6.77 -23.87 -15.03
C ASN A 80 -5.71 -22.82 -15.44
N PHE A 81 -4.64 -22.66 -14.67
CA PHE A 81 -3.70 -21.55 -14.86
C PHE A 81 -2.24 -22.00 -14.97
N ILE A 82 -1.86 -23.08 -14.28
CA ILE A 82 -0.46 -23.51 -14.16
C ILE A 82 0.21 -23.73 -15.52
N LEU A 83 -0.49 -24.34 -16.49
CA LEU A 83 0.06 -24.59 -17.82
C LEU A 83 0.41 -23.29 -18.56
N LYS A 84 -0.44 -22.26 -18.43
CA LYS A 84 -0.20 -20.94 -19.04
C LYS A 84 0.97 -20.23 -18.38
N SER A 85 1.06 -20.30 -17.05
CA SER A 85 2.19 -19.74 -16.30
C SER A 85 3.51 -20.40 -16.73
N LEU A 86 3.56 -21.74 -16.72
CA LEU A 86 4.74 -22.50 -17.11
C LEU A 86 5.14 -22.23 -18.56
N ALA A 87 4.19 -22.18 -19.50
CA ALA A 87 4.48 -21.84 -20.89
C ALA A 87 5.17 -20.48 -21.06
N SER A 88 4.87 -19.50 -20.19
CA SER A 88 5.49 -18.17 -20.26
C SER A 88 6.95 -18.15 -19.85
N ILE A 89 7.35 -19.03 -18.92
CA ILE A 89 8.70 -19.01 -18.33
C ILE A 89 9.62 -20.08 -18.88
N ILE A 90 9.09 -21.04 -19.64
CA ILE A 90 9.82 -22.27 -19.84
C ILE A 90 11.04 -22.13 -20.73
N ASP A 91 11.09 -21.20 -21.66
CA ASP A 91 12.30 -21.00 -22.49
C ASP A 91 13.37 -20.18 -21.75
N PHE A 92 12.98 -19.49 -20.68
CA PHE A 92 13.86 -18.67 -19.85
C PHE A 92 14.46 -19.44 -18.69
N ALA A 93 13.67 -20.27 -18.00
CA ALA A 93 14.09 -20.98 -16.80
C ALA A 93 15.11 -22.07 -17.11
N ASP A 94 16.21 -22.09 -16.36
CA ASP A 94 17.16 -23.22 -16.37
C ASP A 94 16.65 -24.37 -15.48
N GLU A 95 15.93 -24.02 -14.41
CA GLU A 95 15.31 -24.94 -13.47
C GLU A 95 13.94 -24.39 -13.04
N ILE A 96 12.94 -25.26 -12.88
CA ILE A 96 11.61 -24.91 -12.38
C ILE A 96 11.29 -25.81 -11.19
N ILE A 97 11.15 -25.21 -10.02
CA ILE A 97 10.75 -25.88 -8.78
C ILE A 97 9.27 -25.63 -8.54
N ILE A 98 8.49 -26.69 -8.41
CA ILE A 98 7.06 -26.61 -8.09
C ILE A 98 6.83 -27.33 -6.78
N VAL A 99 6.33 -26.61 -5.78
CA VAL A 99 5.92 -27.18 -4.50
C VAL A 99 4.39 -27.21 -4.42
N ASP A 100 3.83 -28.41 -4.47
CA ASP A 100 2.41 -28.62 -4.21
C ASP A 100 2.10 -28.58 -2.72
N THR A 101 1.07 -27.82 -2.35
CA THR A 101 0.64 -27.64 -0.97
C THR A 101 -0.68 -28.36 -0.64
N GLY A 102 -0.95 -29.45 -1.37
CA GLY A 102 -2.13 -30.29 -1.23
C GLY A 102 -3.21 -29.99 -2.26
N SER A 103 -2.88 -30.06 -3.55
CA SER A 103 -3.87 -30.02 -4.62
C SER A 103 -4.75 -31.28 -4.60
N THR A 104 -6.02 -31.10 -4.98
CA THR A 104 -7.04 -32.13 -5.08
C THR A 104 -7.75 -32.13 -6.43
N ASP A 105 -7.39 -31.20 -7.32
CA ASP A 105 -7.84 -31.12 -8.71
C ASP A 105 -6.76 -31.69 -9.67
N GLY A 106 -6.91 -31.47 -10.97
CA GLY A 106 -6.01 -31.94 -12.02
C GLY A 106 -4.63 -31.25 -12.09
N THR A 107 -4.25 -30.44 -11.09
CA THR A 107 -3.00 -29.65 -11.12
C THR A 107 -1.77 -30.53 -11.28
N LEU A 108 -1.71 -31.62 -10.52
CA LEU A 108 -0.54 -32.51 -10.52
C LEU A 108 -0.43 -33.28 -11.83
N GLU A 109 -1.55 -33.73 -12.38
CA GLU A 109 -1.64 -34.39 -13.69
C GLU A 109 -1.11 -33.46 -14.77
N CYS A 110 -1.59 -32.21 -14.82
CA CYS A 110 -1.12 -31.19 -15.77
C CYS A 110 0.39 -30.97 -15.70
N ILE A 111 0.97 -30.89 -14.49
CA ILE A 111 2.42 -30.69 -14.33
C ILE A 111 3.20 -31.93 -14.76
N THR A 112 2.72 -33.12 -14.39
CA THR A 112 3.42 -34.39 -14.66
C THR A 112 3.45 -34.71 -16.16
N GLU A 113 2.38 -34.37 -16.89
CA GLU A 113 2.30 -34.58 -18.33
C GLU A 113 3.33 -33.76 -19.13
N LEU A 114 3.78 -32.60 -18.60
CA LEU A 114 4.68 -31.70 -19.31
C LEU A 114 6.07 -32.29 -19.63
N SER A 115 6.46 -33.42 -19.01
CA SER A 115 7.62 -34.25 -19.37
C SER A 115 8.88 -33.44 -19.75
N ARG A 116 9.45 -32.68 -18.80
CA ARG A 116 10.70 -31.92 -19.05
C ARG A 116 11.74 -32.16 -17.97
N GLU A 117 12.99 -32.30 -18.39
CA GLU A 117 14.18 -32.52 -17.54
C GLU A 117 14.43 -31.42 -16.48
N LYS A 118 13.74 -30.28 -16.58
CA LYS A 118 13.94 -29.11 -15.72
C LYS A 118 12.78 -28.75 -14.79
N ILE A 119 11.68 -29.52 -14.81
CA ILE A 119 10.56 -29.30 -13.89
C ILE A 119 10.69 -30.32 -12.75
N PHE A 120 10.83 -29.81 -11.53
CA PHE A 120 10.97 -30.60 -10.31
C PHE A 120 9.75 -30.38 -9.43
N LEU A 121 9.01 -31.46 -9.18
CA LEU A 121 7.80 -31.44 -8.35
C LEU A 121 8.11 -31.96 -6.95
N TYR A 122 7.74 -31.17 -5.94
CA TYR A 122 7.84 -31.50 -4.53
C TYR A 122 6.49 -31.30 -3.86
N THR A 123 6.33 -31.89 -2.67
CA THR A 123 5.16 -31.68 -1.83
C THR A 123 5.56 -31.01 -0.51
N PHE A 124 4.66 -30.19 0.01
CA PHE A 124 4.79 -29.53 1.30
C PHE A 124 3.44 -29.58 2.02
N GLU A 125 3.41 -30.15 3.23
CA GLU A 125 2.19 -30.21 4.02
C GLU A 125 1.76 -28.79 4.45
N TRP A 126 0.57 -28.36 4.02
CA TRP A 126 0.06 -27.03 4.32
C TRP A 126 -0.05 -26.82 5.83
N CYS A 127 0.59 -25.78 6.34
CA CYS A 127 0.70 -25.49 7.77
C CYS A 127 0.31 -24.05 8.14
N ASP A 128 -0.64 -23.46 7.41
CA ASP A 128 -1.12 -22.09 7.62
C ASP A 128 0.00 -21.03 7.57
N ASP A 129 0.93 -21.21 6.62
CA ASP A 129 2.11 -20.36 6.49
C ASP A 129 2.67 -20.39 5.06
N PHE A 130 2.31 -19.38 4.26
CA PHE A 130 2.82 -19.20 2.89
C PHE A 130 4.34 -19.01 2.86
N SER A 131 4.92 -18.32 3.86
CA SER A 131 6.37 -18.12 3.92
C SER A 131 7.13 -19.43 4.06
N LYS A 132 6.64 -20.37 4.88
CA LYS A 132 7.29 -21.68 5.00
C LYS A 132 7.27 -22.47 3.70
N ALA A 133 6.14 -22.48 2.99
CA ALA A 133 6.05 -23.13 1.68
C ALA A 133 6.99 -22.48 0.66
N ARG A 134 7.06 -21.14 0.61
CA ARG A 134 7.98 -20.42 -0.29
C ARG A 134 9.45 -20.65 0.08
N ASN A 135 9.79 -20.64 1.36
CA ASN A 135 11.15 -20.93 1.82
C ASN A 135 11.55 -22.37 1.50
N TYR A 136 10.63 -23.33 1.63
CA TYR A 136 10.86 -24.71 1.20
C TYR A 136 11.09 -24.80 -0.31
N ALA A 137 10.28 -24.11 -1.14
CA ALA A 137 10.49 -24.03 -2.58
C ALA A 137 11.86 -23.42 -2.92
N ASN A 138 12.22 -22.29 -2.31
CA ASN A 138 13.50 -21.63 -2.49
C ASN A 138 14.69 -22.52 -2.10
N SER A 139 14.52 -23.40 -1.09
CA SER A 139 15.61 -24.28 -0.64
C SER A 139 16.01 -25.37 -1.63
N HIS A 140 15.13 -25.68 -2.61
CA HIS A 140 15.44 -26.61 -3.69
C HIS A 140 16.07 -25.93 -4.92
N ALA A 141 16.07 -24.59 -4.97
CA ALA A 141 16.64 -23.85 -6.09
C ALA A 141 18.17 -23.94 -6.09
N SER A 142 18.74 -24.36 -7.23
CA SER A 142 20.17 -24.57 -7.40
C SER A 142 20.86 -23.51 -8.27
N CYS A 143 20.10 -22.67 -8.98
CA CYS A 143 20.63 -21.64 -9.86
C CYS A 143 21.06 -20.38 -9.11
N GLU A 144 21.75 -19.48 -9.80
CA GLU A 144 22.33 -18.26 -9.22
C GLU A 144 21.29 -17.20 -8.84
N TRP A 145 20.12 -17.24 -9.47
CA TRP A 145 18.97 -16.38 -9.18
C TRP A 145 17.71 -17.20 -8.93
N ILE A 146 16.85 -16.69 -8.05
CA ILE A 146 15.52 -17.26 -7.76
C ILE A 146 14.46 -16.26 -8.19
N LEU A 147 13.63 -16.65 -9.16
CA LEU A 147 12.42 -15.94 -9.55
C LEU A 147 11.20 -16.65 -8.96
N VAL A 148 10.49 -15.99 -8.06
CA VAL A 148 9.27 -16.51 -7.43
C VAL A 148 8.07 -16.09 -8.27
N LEU A 149 7.22 -17.05 -8.65
CA LEU A 149 5.96 -16.78 -9.34
C LEU A 149 4.80 -17.52 -8.67
N ASP A 150 3.61 -16.93 -8.76
CA ASP A 150 2.37 -17.63 -8.41
C ASP A 150 1.87 -18.41 -9.63
N ALA A 151 1.14 -19.50 -9.41
CA ALA A 151 0.67 -20.39 -10.48
C ALA A 151 -0.25 -19.70 -11.51
N ASP A 152 -0.83 -18.57 -11.12
CA ASP A 152 -1.76 -17.78 -11.93
C ASP A 152 -1.10 -16.59 -12.62
N GLU A 153 0.22 -16.48 -12.53
CA GLU A 153 1.00 -15.38 -13.07
C GLU A 153 1.69 -15.75 -14.39
N VAL A 154 1.69 -14.80 -15.33
CA VAL A 154 2.30 -14.90 -16.65
C VAL A 154 3.22 -13.71 -16.84
N VAL A 155 4.48 -13.95 -17.15
CA VAL A 155 5.45 -12.87 -17.37
C VAL A 155 5.51 -12.53 -18.87
N ASP A 156 5.52 -11.24 -19.19
CA ASP A 156 5.36 -10.74 -20.57
C ASP A 156 6.66 -10.79 -21.40
N ASP A 157 7.78 -10.38 -20.81
CA ASP A 157 9.06 -10.26 -21.53
C ASP A 157 10.26 -10.68 -20.67
N PHE A 158 10.95 -11.72 -21.13
CA PHE A 158 12.20 -12.24 -20.55
C PHE A 158 13.44 -11.98 -21.40
N LYS A 159 13.29 -11.47 -22.63
CA LYS A 159 14.36 -11.51 -23.64
C LYS A 159 15.66 -10.89 -23.14
N ASN A 160 15.54 -9.81 -22.36
CA ASN A 160 16.67 -9.08 -21.82
C ASN A 160 16.90 -9.31 -20.31
N LEU A 161 16.06 -10.08 -19.63
CA LEU A 161 16.22 -10.33 -18.19
C LEU A 161 17.50 -11.14 -17.90
N ASN A 162 17.77 -12.23 -18.62
CA ASN A 162 19.00 -13.00 -18.38
C ASN A 162 20.26 -12.14 -18.58
N LEU A 163 20.21 -11.25 -19.58
CA LEU A 163 21.31 -10.34 -19.87
C LEU A 163 21.46 -9.26 -18.80
N LEU A 164 20.36 -8.68 -18.32
CA LEU A 164 20.31 -7.76 -17.18
C LEU A 164 20.90 -8.39 -15.90
N LEU A 165 20.55 -9.64 -15.61
CA LEU A 165 21.06 -10.35 -14.44
C LEU A 165 22.55 -10.69 -14.57
N SER A 166 22.98 -11.04 -15.77
CA SER A 166 24.41 -11.21 -16.07
C SER A 166 25.18 -9.89 -15.91
N TYR A 167 24.55 -8.76 -16.25
CA TYR A 167 25.09 -7.41 -16.04
C TYR A 167 25.16 -7.05 -14.54
N PHE A 168 24.11 -7.33 -13.76
CA PHE A 168 24.10 -7.06 -12.32
C PHE A 168 25.21 -7.78 -11.56
N LYS A 169 25.60 -8.98 -11.97
CA LYS A 169 26.72 -9.70 -11.35
C LYS A 169 28.06 -8.97 -11.39
N LEU A 170 28.24 -8.00 -12.28
CA LEU A 170 29.44 -7.18 -12.31
C LEU A 170 29.56 -6.28 -11.07
N PHE A 171 28.50 -6.18 -10.27
CA PHE A 171 28.40 -5.31 -9.11
C PHE A 171 28.03 -6.14 -7.88
N ASP A 172 28.97 -6.27 -6.95
CA ASP A 172 28.82 -7.06 -5.72
C ASP A 172 27.65 -6.59 -4.83
N SER A 173 27.20 -5.34 -5.02
CA SER A 173 26.15 -4.69 -4.24
C SER A 173 24.76 -5.29 -4.43
N PHE A 174 24.49 -6.06 -5.49
CA PHE A 174 23.16 -6.61 -5.75
C PHE A 174 22.87 -7.95 -5.07
N SER A 175 23.85 -8.51 -4.38
CA SER A 175 23.68 -9.75 -3.62
C SER A 175 22.63 -9.62 -2.50
N ASP A 176 22.47 -8.42 -1.94
CA ASP A 176 21.50 -8.08 -0.89
C ASP A 176 20.28 -7.28 -1.43
N THR A 177 20.01 -7.35 -2.75
CA THR A 177 18.88 -6.67 -3.41
C THR A 177 17.72 -7.61 -3.76
N VAL A 178 16.50 -7.16 -3.46
CA VAL A 178 15.24 -7.73 -3.95
C VAL A 178 14.76 -6.91 -5.14
N PHE A 179 14.54 -7.57 -6.28
CA PHE A 179 14.04 -6.94 -7.49
C PHE A 179 12.53 -7.08 -7.58
N ASN A 180 11.86 -5.93 -7.66
CA ASN A 180 10.41 -5.85 -7.78
C ASN A 180 9.98 -5.81 -9.24
N PHE A 181 8.94 -6.58 -9.57
CA PHE A 181 8.29 -6.55 -10.88
C PHE A 181 6.92 -5.88 -10.78
N ASN A 182 6.39 -5.42 -11.90
CA ASN A 182 5.06 -4.83 -12.02
C ASN A 182 4.01 -5.94 -12.08
N ILE A 183 3.14 -6.01 -11.09
CA ILE A 183 2.03 -6.96 -11.04
C ILE A 183 0.77 -6.27 -11.54
N ILE A 184 0.14 -6.86 -12.55
CA ILE A 184 -1.09 -6.37 -13.19
C ILE A 184 -2.18 -7.41 -13.00
N ARG A 185 -3.23 -7.08 -12.25
CA ARG A 185 -4.39 -7.97 -11.99
C ARG A 185 -5.69 -7.20 -12.26
N GLY A 186 -6.16 -7.26 -13.51
CA GLY A 186 -7.31 -6.44 -13.94
C GLY A 186 -6.97 -4.95 -13.87
N SER A 187 -7.70 -4.20 -13.04
CA SER A 187 -7.43 -2.78 -12.75
C SER A 187 -6.30 -2.55 -11.75
N ASP A 188 -5.89 -3.60 -11.02
CA ASP A 188 -4.95 -3.46 -9.93
C ASP A 188 -3.51 -3.48 -10.46
N TYR A 189 -2.72 -2.48 -10.07
CA TYR A 189 -1.31 -2.32 -10.44
C TYR A 189 -0.47 -2.05 -9.20
N TYR A 190 0.54 -2.88 -8.95
CA TYR A 190 1.47 -2.69 -7.84
C TYR A 190 2.82 -3.35 -8.14
N LYS A 191 3.87 -2.94 -7.42
CA LYS A 191 5.19 -3.57 -7.51
C LYS A 191 5.41 -4.50 -6.32
N THR A 192 6.02 -5.66 -6.56
CA THR A 192 6.37 -6.59 -5.48
C THR A 192 7.65 -7.37 -5.80
N GLY A 193 8.37 -7.76 -4.75
CA GLY A 193 9.62 -8.49 -4.84
C GLY A 193 9.39 -9.89 -5.42
N LYS A 194 9.97 -10.15 -6.59
CA LYS A 194 9.83 -11.43 -7.31
C LYS A 194 11.18 -12.11 -7.52
N LEU A 195 12.28 -11.36 -7.57
CA LEU A 195 13.58 -11.89 -7.97
C LEU A 195 14.67 -11.53 -6.96
N ILE A 196 15.47 -12.52 -6.58
CA ILE A 196 16.60 -12.40 -5.64
C ILE A 196 17.81 -13.20 -6.12
N SER A 197 18.99 -12.83 -5.63
CA SER A 197 20.18 -13.69 -5.78
C SER A 197 20.10 -14.89 -4.84
N ASN A 198 20.55 -16.06 -5.30
CA ASN A 198 20.56 -17.29 -4.49
C ASN A 198 21.82 -17.38 -3.61
N THR A 199 21.96 -16.45 -2.67
CA THR A 199 23.11 -16.37 -1.75
C THR A 199 22.80 -16.97 -0.37
N GLY A 200 21.56 -17.42 -0.15
CA GLY A 200 21.07 -17.79 1.18
C GLY A 200 20.91 -16.60 2.13
N ALA A 201 20.92 -15.36 1.61
CA ALA A 201 20.77 -14.15 2.42
C ALA A 201 19.31 -13.80 2.76
N PHE A 202 18.35 -14.33 1.98
CA PHE A 202 16.93 -13.99 2.07
C PHE A 202 16.06 -15.13 2.56
N GLN A 203 14.98 -14.78 3.25
CA GLN A 203 13.88 -15.66 3.58
C GLN A 203 12.57 -14.89 3.53
N TYR A 204 11.48 -15.56 3.16
CA TYR A 204 10.15 -15.03 3.37
C TYR A 204 9.79 -15.04 4.86
N ARG A 205 9.14 -13.96 5.33
CA ARG A 205 8.44 -13.91 6.61
C ARG A 205 7.00 -13.46 6.39
N GLY A 206 6.13 -13.89 7.31
CA GLY A 206 4.70 -13.60 7.31
C GLY A 206 3.89 -14.79 6.84
N ARG A 207 2.90 -15.23 7.62
CA ARG A 207 2.07 -16.38 7.21
C ARG A 207 1.26 -16.08 5.95
N VAL A 208 0.92 -14.81 5.75
CA VAL A 208 0.27 -14.21 4.57
C VAL A 208 0.80 -12.79 4.39
N HIS A 209 0.66 -12.21 3.18
CA HIS A 209 1.30 -10.94 2.83
C HIS A 209 2.81 -10.97 3.06
N GLU A 210 3.39 -12.14 2.76
CA GLU A 210 4.78 -12.47 2.95
C GLU A 210 5.69 -11.54 2.14
N SER A 211 6.88 -11.29 2.68
CA SER A 211 7.90 -10.50 2.00
C SER A 211 9.29 -11.02 2.34
N PHE A 212 10.29 -10.64 1.56
CA PHE A 212 11.68 -11.00 1.79
C PHE A 212 12.26 -10.23 2.97
N TYR A 213 12.93 -10.96 3.86
CA TYR A 213 13.72 -10.46 4.99
C TYR A 213 15.12 -11.05 4.94
N SER A 214 16.10 -10.33 5.50
CA SER A 214 17.46 -10.81 5.64
C SER A 214 17.53 -11.85 6.75
N ILE A 215 18.26 -12.94 6.53
CA ILE A 215 18.52 -13.96 7.55
C ILE A 215 19.45 -13.42 8.66
N ASN A 216 20.37 -12.52 8.31
CA ASN A 216 21.41 -12.01 9.23
C ASN A 216 21.15 -10.59 9.75
N ASN A 217 19.91 -10.10 9.62
CA ASN A 217 19.54 -8.70 9.93
C ASN A 217 20.44 -7.67 9.22
N LYS A 218 20.94 -8.00 8.02
CA LYS A 218 21.56 -7.03 7.13
C LYS A 218 20.47 -6.17 6.50
N ASP A 219 20.85 -4.97 6.08
CA ASP A 219 19.99 -4.12 5.26
C ASP A 219 19.65 -4.85 3.95
N ILE A 220 18.38 -4.76 3.56
CA ILE A 220 17.90 -5.23 2.27
C ILE A 220 17.65 -4.02 1.40
N TYR A 221 18.08 -4.10 0.15
CA TYR A 221 17.78 -3.09 -0.85
C TYR A 221 16.65 -3.56 -1.75
N TYR A 222 15.88 -2.62 -2.26
CA TYR A 222 14.83 -2.89 -3.22
C TYR A 222 15.12 -2.11 -4.50
N ALA A 223 14.95 -2.77 -5.64
CA ALA A 223 15.12 -2.17 -6.96
C ALA A 223 13.93 -2.52 -7.84
N ASN A 224 13.39 -1.53 -8.55
CA ASN A 224 12.24 -1.74 -9.41
C ASN A 224 12.71 -2.01 -10.85
N LEU A 225 12.16 -3.07 -11.45
CA LEU A 225 12.34 -3.43 -12.85
C LEU A 225 11.02 -3.27 -13.60
N LYS A 226 11.09 -2.78 -14.83
CA LYS A 226 9.96 -2.64 -15.76
C LYS A 226 9.66 -3.98 -16.44
N ILE A 227 9.33 -4.97 -15.62
CA ILE A 227 8.93 -6.30 -16.06
C ILE A 227 7.49 -6.50 -15.62
N ASN A 228 6.61 -6.77 -16.58
CA ASN A 228 5.20 -6.96 -16.32
C ASN A 228 4.90 -8.43 -16.08
N VAL A 229 4.13 -8.67 -15.02
CA VAL A 229 3.59 -9.97 -14.64
C VAL A 229 2.07 -9.82 -14.54
N TYR A 230 1.35 -10.53 -15.40
CA TYR A 230 -0.10 -10.54 -15.40
C TYR A 230 -0.61 -11.69 -14.55
N GLY A 231 -1.41 -11.37 -13.55
CA GLY A 231 -2.09 -12.36 -12.71
C GLY A 231 -3.61 -12.27 -12.82
N GLN A 232 -4.32 -13.22 -12.22
CA GLN A 232 -5.78 -13.19 -12.19
C GLN A 232 -6.30 -12.52 -10.92
N LYS A 233 -7.36 -11.71 -11.08
CA LYS A 233 -8.09 -11.17 -9.93
C LYS A 233 -9.14 -12.19 -9.51
N ARG A 234 -9.01 -12.71 -8.28
CA ARG A 234 -9.94 -13.68 -7.70
C ARG A 234 -10.54 -13.11 -6.44
N GLU A 235 -11.85 -12.90 -6.43
CA GLU A 235 -12.58 -12.48 -5.24
C GLU A 235 -13.18 -13.70 -4.54
N ASN A 236 -12.83 -13.91 -3.27
CA ASN A 236 -13.40 -14.97 -2.46
C ASN A 236 -13.50 -14.49 -1.00
N LYS A 237 -14.73 -14.42 -0.46
CA LYS A 237 -14.98 -13.94 0.91
C LYS A 237 -14.43 -14.88 2.00
N GLU A 238 -14.50 -16.19 1.79
CA GLU A 238 -13.96 -17.18 2.73
C GLU A 238 -12.43 -17.05 2.82
N LYS A 239 -11.78 -16.79 1.67
CA LYS A 239 -10.34 -16.51 1.60
C LYS A 239 -9.95 -15.27 2.43
N ALA A 240 -10.76 -14.22 2.40
CA ALA A 240 -10.51 -13.01 3.19
C ALA A 240 -10.54 -13.28 4.70
N SER A 241 -11.55 -14.01 5.19
CA SER A 241 -11.64 -14.39 6.61
C SER A 241 -10.43 -15.23 7.04
N TYR A 242 -10.06 -16.22 6.24
CA TYR A 242 -8.89 -17.06 6.51
C TYR A 242 -7.59 -16.25 6.53
N TYR A 243 -7.41 -15.30 5.60
CA TYR A 243 -6.23 -14.44 5.56
C TYR A 243 -6.14 -13.52 6.79
N ASN A 244 -7.28 -13.03 7.29
CA ASN A 244 -7.34 -12.25 8.53
C ASN A 244 -6.88 -13.06 9.75
N GLU A 245 -7.25 -14.34 9.85
CA GLU A 245 -6.76 -15.22 10.91
C GLU A 245 -5.23 -15.42 10.81
N LEU A 246 -4.70 -15.58 9.60
CA LEU A 246 -3.26 -15.69 9.37
C LEU A 246 -2.51 -14.39 9.72
N LEU A 247 -3.10 -13.22 9.45
CA LEU A 247 -2.54 -11.93 9.84
C LEU A 247 -2.42 -11.80 11.36
N LEU A 248 -3.47 -12.17 12.11
CA LEU A 248 -3.43 -12.18 13.57
C LEU A 248 -2.34 -13.12 14.12
N LYS A 249 -2.26 -14.35 13.59
CA LYS A 249 -1.18 -15.29 13.95
C LYS A 249 0.20 -14.69 13.63
N THR A 250 0.34 -14.02 12.49
CA THR A 250 1.60 -13.39 12.07
C THR A 250 2.01 -12.23 12.98
N MET A 251 1.06 -11.42 13.45
CA MET A 251 1.32 -10.35 14.42
C MET A 251 1.82 -10.89 15.76
N LEU A 252 1.41 -12.11 16.15
CA LEU A 252 1.95 -12.80 17.32
C LEU A 252 3.37 -13.33 17.07
N ASP A 253 3.64 -13.87 15.88
CA ASP A 253 4.97 -14.34 15.49
C ASP A 253 5.99 -13.18 15.39
N TYR A 254 5.54 -12.00 14.94
CA TYR A 254 6.37 -10.82 14.68
C TYR A 254 5.80 -9.53 15.31
N PRO A 255 5.75 -9.42 16.65
CA PRO A 255 5.02 -8.36 17.35
C PRO A 255 5.61 -6.95 17.19
N THR A 256 6.87 -6.85 16.77
CA THR A 256 7.57 -5.57 16.57
C THR A 256 7.52 -5.08 15.12
N ASP A 257 6.98 -5.88 14.20
CA ASP A 257 6.88 -5.50 12.79
C ASP A 257 5.49 -4.94 12.49
N SER A 258 5.45 -3.67 12.08
CA SER A 258 4.21 -2.95 11.81
C SER A 258 3.53 -3.38 10.51
N ARG A 259 4.19 -4.12 9.62
CA ARG A 259 3.65 -4.49 8.31
C ARG A 259 2.32 -5.24 8.41
N TRP A 260 2.26 -6.29 9.22
CA TRP A 260 1.05 -7.13 9.30
C TRP A 260 -0.06 -6.49 10.11
N CYS A 261 0.28 -5.68 11.12
CA CYS A 261 -0.70 -4.84 11.82
C CYS A 261 -1.36 -3.83 10.86
N TYR A 262 -0.58 -3.22 9.97
CA TYR A 262 -1.11 -2.34 8.92
C TYR A 262 -2.11 -3.06 8.00
N TYR A 263 -1.73 -4.23 7.47
CA TYR A 263 -2.63 -4.99 6.58
C TYR A 263 -3.90 -5.43 7.30
N TYR A 264 -3.79 -5.87 8.56
CA TYR A 264 -4.95 -6.20 9.37
C TYR A 264 -5.89 -4.99 9.56
N PHE A 265 -5.35 -3.80 9.84
CA PHE A 265 -6.17 -2.59 10.00
C PHE A 265 -6.82 -2.17 8.69
N ARG A 266 -6.08 -2.20 7.57
CA ARG A 266 -6.62 -1.89 6.24
C ARG A 266 -7.82 -2.79 5.90
N ASP A 267 -7.69 -4.08 6.15
CA ASP A 267 -8.69 -5.08 5.73
C ASP A 267 -9.88 -5.18 6.70
N ASN A 268 -9.72 -4.71 7.95
CA ASN A 268 -10.73 -4.83 9.01
C ASN A 268 -11.14 -3.49 9.63
N TYR A 269 -10.84 -2.35 8.98
CA TYR A 269 -11.06 -1.00 9.53
C TYR A 269 -12.49 -0.76 10.06
N SER A 270 -13.49 -1.26 9.33
CA SER A 270 -14.90 -1.11 9.70
C SER A 270 -15.31 -1.92 10.94
N GLN A 271 -14.59 -3.00 11.24
CA GLN A 271 -14.94 -3.96 12.31
C GLN A 271 -14.09 -3.77 13.58
N ILE A 272 -12.83 -3.34 13.43
CA ILE A 272 -11.92 -3.11 14.55
C ILE A 272 -12.27 -1.83 15.30
N ASN A 273 -12.21 -1.83 16.64
CA ASN A 273 -12.39 -0.64 17.47
C ASN A 273 -11.07 -0.01 17.91
N LEU A 274 -11.11 1.23 18.39
CA LEU A 274 -9.91 1.99 18.78
C LEU A 274 -9.07 1.28 19.87
N ASN A 275 -9.70 0.61 20.84
CA ASN A 275 -8.99 -0.12 21.90
C ASN A 275 -8.18 -1.30 21.33
N GLN A 276 -8.79 -2.07 20.43
CA GLN A 276 -8.10 -3.15 19.71
C GLN A 276 -6.96 -2.60 18.85
N MET A 277 -7.16 -1.44 18.21
CA MET A 277 -6.10 -0.82 17.42
C MET A 277 -4.89 -0.44 18.28
N PHE A 278 -5.10 0.10 19.48
CA PHE A 278 -4.00 0.36 20.40
C PHE A 278 -3.33 -0.91 20.88
N GLU A 279 -4.10 -1.93 21.27
CA GLU A 279 -3.58 -3.21 21.74
C GLU A 279 -2.69 -3.88 20.69
N TYR A 280 -3.18 -3.96 19.45
CA TYR A 280 -2.52 -4.68 18.36
C TYR A 280 -1.32 -3.94 17.80
N SER A 281 -1.35 -2.61 17.78
CA SER A 281 -0.28 -1.81 17.18
C SER A 281 0.86 -1.50 18.14
N CYS A 282 0.62 -1.45 19.46
CA CYS A 282 1.55 -0.83 20.40
C CYS A 282 2.99 -1.34 20.30
N LYS A 283 3.20 -2.66 20.23
CA LYS A 283 4.54 -3.26 20.17
C LYS A 283 5.27 -2.99 18.85
N SER A 284 4.54 -2.68 17.79
CA SER A 284 5.10 -2.43 16.46
C SER A 284 5.34 -0.94 16.18
N ILE A 285 4.63 -0.05 16.86
CA ILE A 285 4.78 1.41 16.68
C ILE A 285 5.64 2.07 17.77
N PHE A 286 5.83 1.43 18.93
CA PHE A 286 6.61 2.00 20.03
C PHE A 286 7.75 1.07 20.51
N LYS A 287 8.92 1.65 20.78
CA LYS A 287 10.12 0.92 21.26
C LYS A 287 9.93 0.36 22.67
N ARG A 288 9.21 1.07 23.54
CA ARG A 288 9.03 0.73 24.96
C ARG A 288 7.63 1.13 25.45
N GLY A 289 6.79 0.14 25.75
CA GLY A 289 5.45 0.36 26.28
C GLY A 289 4.58 1.28 25.40
N ASN A 290 3.54 1.86 25.99
CA ASN A 290 2.51 2.61 25.25
C ASN A 290 2.72 4.13 25.32
N ILE A 291 3.95 4.57 25.61
CA ILE A 291 4.26 5.99 25.81
C ILE A 291 4.36 6.68 24.45
N VAL A 292 3.39 7.53 24.14
CA VAL A 292 3.32 8.33 22.91
C VAL A 292 4.37 9.45 22.98
N SER A 293 5.50 9.27 22.29
CA SER A 293 6.54 10.30 22.16
C SER A 293 7.42 10.06 20.92
N GLU A 294 7.98 11.13 20.36
CA GLU A 294 8.81 11.08 19.15
C GLU A 294 10.03 10.15 19.31
N ASN A 295 10.67 10.16 20.49
CA ASN A 295 11.81 9.30 20.80
C ASN A 295 11.46 7.81 20.87
N ASN A 296 10.22 7.50 21.24
CA ASN A 296 9.72 6.13 21.40
C ASN A 296 9.09 5.59 20.12
N PHE A 297 8.73 6.45 19.16
CA PHE A 297 8.10 6.05 17.91
C PHE A 297 9.07 5.30 16.98
N ILE A 298 8.64 4.13 16.50
CA ILE A 298 9.33 3.35 15.47
C ILE A 298 8.79 3.83 14.14
N SER A 299 9.53 4.72 13.47
CA SER A 299 8.99 5.43 12.31
C SER A 299 9.39 4.80 10.97
N ASN A 300 8.43 4.14 10.33
CA ASN A 300 8.53 3.54 9.00
C ASN A 300 7.20 3.77 8.23
N TYR A 301 7.13 3.32 6.97
CA TYR A 301 5.92 3.46 6.15
C TYR A 301 4.67 2.92 6.84
N PHE A 302 4.71 1.67 7.34
CA PHE A 302 3.54 1.01 7.93
C PHE A 302 3.12 1.64 9.25
N SER A 303 4.06 2.01 10.12
CA SER A 303 3.74 2.62 11.41
C SER A 303 3.11 4.00 11.27
N VAL A 304 3.50 4.79 10.27
CA VAL A 304 2.85 6.07 9.94
C VAL A 304 1.40 5.85 9.49
N HIS A 305 1.15 4.88 8.62
CA HIS A 305 -0.21 4.58 8.15
C HIS A 305 -1.09 3.95 9.23
N ILE A 306 -0.52 3.15 10.15
CA ILE A 306 -1.22 2.69 11.35
C ILE A 306 -1.71 3.89 12.19
N ILE A 307 -0.85 4.90 12.39
CA ILE A 307 -1.26 6.12 13.10
C ILE A 307 -2.39 6.85 12.36
N MET A 308 -2.34 6.94 11.02
CA MET A 308 -3.43 7.52 10.24
C MET A 308 -4.75 6.76 10.43
N PHE A 309 -4.73 5.43 10.43
CA PHE A 309 -5.92 4.64 10.75
C PHE A 309 -6.42 4.89 12.17
N ILE A 310 -5.52 4.98 13.16
CA ILE A 310 -5.88 5.29 14.56
C ILE A 310 -6.55 6.67 14.66
N LEU A 311 -5.98 7.70 14.02
CA LEU A 311 -6.54 9.05 13.98
C LEU A 311 -7.91 9.06 13.29
N SER A 312 -8.07 8.34 12.19
CA SER A 312 -9.35 8.16 11.52
C SER A 312 -10.37 7.51 12.46
N LYS A 313 -9.96 6.47 13.20
CA LYS A 313 -10.85 5.77 14.14
C LYS A 313 -11.23 6.62 15.35
N MET A 314 -10.32 7.47 15.83
CA MET A 314 -10.62 8.47 16.86
C MET A 314 -11.73 9.43 16.43
N ILE A 315 -11.74 9.82 15.14
CA ILE A 315 -12.80 10.66 14.58
C ILE A 315 -14.12 9.89 14.50
N ASP A 316 -14.10 8.64 14.04
CA ASP A 316 -15.30 7.80 13.94
C ASP A 316 -15.94 7.52 15.30
N GLU A 317 -15.12 7.34 16.35
CA GLU A 317 -15.57 7.03 17.71
C GLU A 317 -15.74 8.28 18.61
N ASN A 318 -15.57 9.49 18.08
CA ASN A 318 -15.59 10.76 18.82
C ASN A 318 -14.68 10.76 20.06
N ASN A 319 -13.48 10.19 19.96
CA ASN A 319 -12.50 10.10 21.05
C ASN A 319 -11.21 10.82 20.69
N TYR A 320 -11.06 12.06 21.16
CA TYR A 320 -9.94 12.93 20.77
C TYR A 320 -8.82 13.04 21.80
N ILE A 321 -8.86 12.28 22.90
CA ILE A 321 -7.98 12.48 24.07
C ILE A 321 -6.49 12.49 23.69
N LEU A 322 -6.08 11.60 22.77
CA LEU A 322 -4.70 11.47 22.32
C LEU A 322 -4.48 11.94 20.87
N PHE A 323 -5.49 12.57 20.24
CA PHE A 323 -5.47 12.88 18.82
C PHE A 323 -4.26 13.75 18.46
N ASP A 324 -4.07 14.88 19.16
CA ASP A 324 -2.95 15.77 18.91
C ASP A 324 -1.60 15.10 19.18
N CYS A 325 -1.52 14.21 20.18
CA CYS A 325 -0.30 13.46 20.46
C CYS A 325 0.09 12.57 19.27
N TYR A 326 -0.87 11.83 18.71
CA TYR A 326 -0.64 10.97 17.55
C TYR A 326 -0.42 11.75 16.25
N LEU A 327 -1.15 12.86 16.04
CA LEU A 327 -0.99 13.74 14.89
C LEU A 327 0.44 14.31 14.84
N ASN A 328 0.92 14.81 15.98
CA ASN A 328 2.27 15.38 16.11
C ASN A 328 3.38 14.35 15.90
N LEU A 329 3.15 13.06 16.16
CA LEU A 329 4.14 12.01 15.90
C LEU A 329 4.49 11.87 14.41
N ILE A 330 3.53 12.12 13.53
CA ILE A 330 3.69 11.89 12.09
C ILE A 330 3.82 13.19 11.28
N GLU A 331 3.46 14.34 11.84
CA GLU A 331 3.42 15.64 11.14
C GLU A 331 4.69 15.93 10.33
N LYS A 332 5.88 15.80 10.92
CA LYS A 332 7.15 16.08 10.22
C LYS A 332 7.38 15.23 8.96
N LYS A 333 6.72 14.07 8.86
CA LYS A 333 6.87 13.14 7.74
C LYS A 333 5.78 13.27 6.68
N VAL A 334 4.58 13.71 7.07
CA VAL A 334 3.39 13.67 6.20
C VAL A 334 2.63 15.00 6.15
N SER A 335 3.23 16.12 6.55
CA SER A 335 2.57 17.43 6.57
C SER A 335 1.96 17.86 5.22
N GLY A 336 2.52 17.39 4.11
CA GLY A 336 2.00 17.64 2.75
C GLY A 336 1.09 16.53 2.19
N HIS A 337 0.83 15.47 2.95
CA HIS A 337 0.01 14.34 2.50
C HIS A 337 -1.48 14.67 2.62
N SER A 338 -2.29 14.33 1.60
CA SER A 338 -3.73 14.61 1.57
C SER A 338 -4.44 14.06 2.81
N ASP A 339 -4.13 12.83 3.18
CA ASP A 339 -4.82 12.12 4.27
C ASP A 339 -4.50 12.75 5.63
N PHE A 340 -3.26 13.23 5.80
CA PHE A 340 -2.87 13.96 7.03
C PHE A 340 -3.65 15.27 7.15
N ILE A 341 -3.73 16.03 6.06
CA ILE A 341 -4.49 17.28 6.00
C ILE A 341 -5.97 17.01 6.28
N PHE A 342 -6.55 15.98 5.63
CA PHE A 342 -7.91 15.56 5.85
C PHE A 342 -8.18 15.23 7.32
N LEU A 343 -7.37 14.38 7.94
CA LEU A 343 -7.54 13.99 9.34
C LEU A 343 -7.47 15.20 10.29
N LYS A 344 -6.51 16.09 10.07
CA LYS A 344 -6.35 17.33 10.85
C LYS A 344 -7.64 18.17 10.83
N TYR A 345 -8.17 18.45 9.64
CA TYR A 345 -9.35 19.32 9.51
C TYR A 345 -10.68 18.59 9.79
N ALA A 346 -10.74 17.27 9.60
CA ALA A 346 -11.90 16.47 9.98
C ALA A 346 -12.13 16.52 11.50
N ARG A 347 -11.05 16.49 12.30
CA ARG A 347 -11.13 16.68 13.75
C ARG A 347 -11.60 18.09 14.14
N GLU A 348 -11.07 19.14 13.50
CA GLU A 348 -11.54 20.52 13.74
C GLU A 348 -13.03 20.69 13.40
N PHE A 349 -13.48 20.12 12.28
CA PHE A 349 -14.88 20.16 11.87
C PHE A 349 -15.79 19.46 12.90
N ARG A 350 -15.37 18.31 13.44
CA ARG A 350 -16.11 17.62 14.50
C ARG A 350 -16.22 18.42 15.78
N LEU A 351 -15.14 19.09 16.21
CA LEU A 351 -15.18 19.96 17.38
C LEU A 351 -16.15 21.12 17.20
N ILE A 352 -16.11 21.77 16.03
CA ILE A 352 -17.06 22.84 15.69
C ILE A 352 -18.51 22.32 15.71
N GLN A 353 -18.75 21.13 15.15
CA GLN A 353 -20.07 20.50 15.17
C GLN A 353 -20.55 20.24 16.60
N GLU A 354 -19.68 19.75 17.49
CA GLU A 354 -20.00 19.50 18.90
C GLU A 354 -20.31 20.81 19.64
N ASP A 355 -19.53 21.87 19.41
CA ASP A 355 -19.77 23.20 19.97
C ASP A 355 -21.12 23.80 19.52
N ILE A 356 -21.47 23.62 18.24
CA ILE A 356 -22.76 24.03 17.68
C ILE A 356 -23.90 23.27 18.34
N LEU A 357 -23.77 21.94 18.49
CA LEU A 357 -24.79 21.11 19.13
C LEU A 357 -24.97 21.46 20.62
N ASN A 358 -23.88 21.69 21.35
CA ASN A 358 -23.93 22.13 22.75
C ASN A 358 -24.55 23.53 22.90
N SER A 359 -24.20 24.44 22.00
CA SER A 359 -24.79 25.78 21.94
C SER A 359 -26.28 25.72 21.62
N MET A 360 -26.69 24.89 20.65
CA MET A 360 -28.08 24.67 20.29
C MET A 360 -28.88 24.07 21.45
N LYS A 361 -28.30 23.10 22.17
CA LYS A 361 -28.94 22.53 23.37
C LYS A 361 -29.19 23.60 24.43
N SER A 362 -28.17 24.41 24.73
CA SER A 362 -28.28 25.51 25.70
C SER A 362 -29.32 26.55 25.25
N PHE A 363 -29.30 26.90 23.96
CA PHE A 363 -30.28 27.79 23.35
C PHE A 363 -31.71 27.26 23.48
N LEU A 364 -31.96 25.97 23.21
CA LEU A 364 -33.29 25.36 23.33
C LEU A 364 -33.80 25.34 24.78
N GLU A 365 -32.90 25.15 25.76
CA GLU A 365 -33.25 25.22 27.18
C GLU A 365 -33.67 26.64 27.62
N GLU A 366 -33.07 27.68 27.04
CA GLU A 366 -33.46 29.07 27.26
C GLU A 366 -34.72 29.45 26.48
N TYR A 367 -34.82 29.03 25.22
CA TYR A 367 -35.96 29.24 24.34
C TYR A 367 -37.28 28.81 24.98
N ASN A 368 -37.30 27.63 25.59
CA ASN A 368 -38.48 27.09 26.27
C ASN A 368 -38.92 27.90 27.50
N LYS A 369 -38.06 28.78 28.02
CA LYS A 369 -38.34 29.66 29.17
C LYS A 369 -38.73 31.07 28.73
N CYS A 370 -38.64 31.40 27.44
CA CYS A 370 -38.91 32.74 26.94
C CYS A 370 -40.37 33.16 27.18
N LEU A 371 -40.54 34.35 27.74
CA LEU A 371 -41.82 35.04 27.83
C LEU A 371 -41.85 36.12 26.74
N PHE A 372 -42.84 36.06 25.86
CA PHE A 372 -42.98 37.01 24.76
C PHE A 372 -43.94 38.14 25.16
N SER A 373 -43.48 39.07 25.99
CA SER A 373 -44.24 40.29 26.37
C SER A 373 -43.33 41.52 26.40
N GLU A 374 -43.70 42.57 25.65
CA GLU A 374 -42.99 43.87 25.62
C GLU A 374 -41.50 43.81 25.17
N ASN A 375 -41.17 42.91 24.24
CA ASN A 375 -39.81 42.73 23.75
C ASN A 375 -39.37 43.80 22.72
N ILE A 376 -38.09 44.21 22.81
CA ILE A 376 -37.44 45.14 21.86
C ILE A 376 -37.27 44.49 20.47
N PHE A 377 -37.01 43.18 20.43
CA PHE A 377 -36.88 42.38 19.21
C PHE A 377 -38.11 41.51 19.00
N SER A 378 -38.48 41.26 17.75
CA SER A 378 -39.60 40.38 17.43
C SER A 378 -39.26 38.92 17.78
N PRO A 379 -40.25 38.06 18.06
CA PRO A 379 -40.03 36.62 18.24
C PRO A 379 -39.34 35.96 17.04
N ASN A 380 -39.48 36.53 15.84
CA ASN A 380 -38.83 36.08 14.60
C ASN A 380 -37.30 36.12 14.69
N CYS A 381 -36.71 37.04 15.48
CA CYS A 381 -35.27 37.07 15.71
C CYS A 381 -34.75 35.80 16.42
N ILE A 382 -35.54 35.24 17.33
CA ILE A 382 -35.17 34.03 18.06
C ILE A 382 -35.42 32.79 17.18
N ASN A 383 -36.53 32.77 16.44
CA ASN A 383 -36.82 31.70 15.48
C ASN A 383 -35.79 31.62 14.35
N SER A 384 -35.28 32.75 13.85
CA SER A 384 -34.22 32.74 12.83
C SER A 384 -32.89 32.19 13.35
N LEU A 385 -32.56 32.44 14.62
CA LEU A 385 -31.42 31.80 15.28
C LEU A 385 -31.62 30.29 15.41
N LEU A 386 -32.82 29.84 15.77
CA LEU A 386 -33.16 28.41 15.84
C LEU A 386 -32.96 27.73 14.48
N GLY A 387 -33.50 28.31 13.40
CA GLY A 387 -33.30 27.80 12.04
C GLY A 387 -31.82 27.68 11.67
N TYR A 388 -31.01 28.68 12.03
CA TYR A 388 -29.57 28.67 11.74
C TYR A 388 -28.80 27.61 12.54
N TYR A 389 -29.10 27.44 13.83
CA TYR A 389 -28.49 26.38 14.65
C TYR A 389 -28.88 24.98 14.15
N LEU A 390 -30.14 24.78 13.75
CA LEU A 390 -30.59 23.52 13.15
C LEU A 390 -29.84 23.24 11.84
N PHE A 391 -29.69 24.25 10.98
CA PHE A 391 -28.91 24.11 9.74
C PHE A 391 -27.47 23.67 10.02
N LEU A 392 -26.78 24.41 10.90
CA LEU A 392 -25.39 24.12 11.25
C LEU A 392 -25.22 22.77 11.96
N GLY A 393 -26.24 22.33 12.70
CA GLY A 393 -26.30 21.01 13.33
C GLY A 393 -26.60 19.86 12.36
N GLY A 394 -26.94 20.14 11.10
CA GLY A 394 -27.30 19.15 10.07
C GLY A 394 -28.79 18.80 10.00
N PHE A 395 -29.65 19.52 10.72
CA PHE A 395 -31.12 19.37 10.71
C PHE A 395 -31.73 20.24 9.60
N PHE A 396 -31.44 19.87 8.35
CA PHE A 396 -31.73 20.70 7.18
C PHE A 396 -33.23 20.88 6.92
N GLU A 397 -34.04 19.85 7.15
CA GLU A 397 -35.49 19.89 6.93
C GLU A 397 -36.18 20.82 7.93
N GLU A 398 -35.89 20.65 9.22
CA GLU A 398 -36.43 21.45 10.31
C GLU A 398 -36.00 22.92 10.18
N SER A 399 -34.73 23.15 9.83
CA SER A 399 -34.22 24.47 9.47
C SER A 399 -35.04 25.10 8.33
N GLY A 400 -35.27 24.36 7.24
CA GLY A 400 -36.00 24.84 6.07
C GLY A 400 -37.48 25.14 6.34
N LEU A 401 -38.12 24.44 7.29
CA LEU A 401 -39.47 24.76 7.75
C LEU A 401 -39.51 26.11 8.49
N ILE A 402 -38.59 26.30 9.45
CA ILE A 402 -38.51 27.55 10.23
C ILE A 402 -38.26 28.75 9.31
N PHE A 403 -37.32 28.64 8.36
CA PHE A 403 -37.02 29.75 7.45
C PHE A 403 -38.15 30.10 6.47
N ARG A 404 -39.11 29.20 6.21
CA ARG A 404 -40.30 29.51 5.41
C ARG A 404 -41.40 30.21 6.20
N GLU A 405 -41.58 29.83 7.47
CA GLU A 405 -42.56 30.49 8.35
C GLU A 405 -42.15 31.93 8.70
N LEU A 406 -40.84 32.19 8.73
CA LEU A 406 -40.27 33.52 8.82
C LEU A 406 -40.53 34.30 7.52
N ASN A 407 -41.70 34.95 7.41
CA ASN A 407 -41.99 35.91 6.35
C ASN A 407 -40.83 36.92 6.22
N LEU A 408 -40.31 37.11 5.00
CA LEU A 408 -39.09 37.86 4.63
C LEU A 408 -39.09 39.37 5.00
N ASN A 409 -39.29 39.73 6.26
CA ASN A 409 -39.01 41.06 6.77
C ASN A 409 -37.56 41.11 7.25
N ILE A 410 -36.69 41.68 6.42
CA ILE A 410 -35.22 41.79 6.59
C ILE A 410 -34.80 42.35 7.98
N ARG A 411 -35.69 43.02 8.70
CA ARG A 411 -35.42 43.59 10.03
C ARG A 411 -35.42 42.58 11.18
N ASP A 412 -35.91 41.36 10.96
CA ASP A 412 -36.06 40.33 11.99
C ASP A 412 -34.92 39.29 11.99
N TYR A 413 -33.86 39.50 11.20
CA TYR A 413 -32.70 38.61 11.15
C TYR A 413 -31.51 39.20 11.92
N PRO A 414 -30.75 38.39 12.66
CA PRO A 414 -29.42 38.77 13.14
C PRO A 414 -28.57 39.27 11.97
N SER A 415 -27.81 40.35 12.16
CA SER A 415 -27.08 41.07 11.10
C SER A 415 -26.03 40.24 10.33
N PHE A 416 -25.77 38.99 10.74
CA PHE A 416 -24.86 38.05 10.10
C PHE A 416 -25.55 37.03 9.18
N ILE A 417 -26.89 36.96 9.14
CA ILE A 417 -27.66 36.18 8.17
C ILE A 417 -27.99 37.10 6.99
N ASN A 418 -27.30 36.96 5.87
CA ASN A 418 -27.54 37.79 4.68
C ASN A 418 -28.57 37.15 3.72
N GLU A 419 -29.13 37.95 2.82
CA GLU A 419 -30.15 37.50 1.85
C GLU A 419 -29.67 36.34 0.96
N ASN A 420 -28.38 36.29 0.62
CA ASN A 420 -27.82 35.20 -0.19
C ASN A 420 -27.91 33.85 0.52
N LEU A 421 -27.65 33.82 1.83
CA LEU A 421 -27.72 32.63 2.64
C LEU A 421 -29.18 32.16 2.83
N ILE A 422 -30.11 33.10 3.02
CA ILE A 422 -31.56 32.82 3.13
C ILE A 422 -32.10 32.22 1.83
N ASN A 423 -31.77 32.83 0.68
CA ASN A 423 -32.20 32.35 -0.63
C ASN A 423 -31.62 30.97 -0.95
N TYR A 424 -30.38 30.70 -0.52
CA TYR A 424 -29.76 29.38 -0.65
C TYR A 424 -30.51 28.31 0.17
N PHE A 425 -30.92 28.62 1.41
CA PHE A 425 -31.67 27.68 2.25
C PHE A 425 -33.06 27.36 1.71
N GLN A 426 -33.77 28.35 1.18
CA GLN A 426 -35.07 28.12 0.55
C GLN A 426 -34.95 27.19 -0.68
N LYS A 427 -33.89 27.38 -1.47
CA LYS A 427 -33.65 26.58 -2.68
C LYS A 427 -33.35 25.10 -2.40
N ILE A 428 -32.54 24.78 -1.38
CA ILE A 428 -32.20 23.39 -1.02
C ILE A 428 -33.45 22.56 -0.71
N HIS A 429 -34.43 23.16 -0.02
CA HIS A 429 -35.66 22.47 0.33
C HIS A 429 -36.59 22.26 -0.88
N ASP A 430 -36.66 23.22 -1.80
CA ASP A 430 -37.47 23.06 -3.02
C ASP A 430 -36.89 21.97 -3.94
N GLU A 431 -35.56 21.82 -3.97
CA GLU A 431 -34.87 20.77 -4.71
C GLU A 431 -34.98 19.38 -4.02
N SER A 432 -34.97 19.29 -2.69
CA SER A 432 -35.12 18.01 -1.96
C SER A 432 -36.50 17.36 -2.15
N TYR A 433 -37.54 18.13 -2.51
CA TYR A 433 -38.85 17.60 -2.90
C TYR A 433 -38.93 17.16 -4.37
N SER A 434 -37.96 17.54 -5.20
CA SER A 434 -37.87 17.09 -6.60
C SER A 434 -37.11 15.77 -6.79
N CYS A 435 -36.45 15.28 -5.73
CA CYS A 435 -35.70 14.01 -5.72
C CYS A 435 -36.43 12.84 -5.03
N ASN A 436 -37.77 12.91 -4.91
CA ASN A 436 -38.59 11.74 -4.50
C ASN A 436 -39.03 10.84 -5.67
N ASP A 437 -38.51 11.06 -6.87
CA ASP A 437 -38.59 10.10 -7.98
C ASP A 437 -37.18 9.64 -8.36
N PHE A 438 -36.61 8.68 -7.62
CA PHE A 438 -35.65 7.67 -8.13
C PHE A 438 -35.54 6.47 -7.19
#